data_AF-A0A9X0A2Q8-F1
#
_entry.id   AF-A0A9X0A2Q8-F1
#
_cell.length_a   1.000
_cell.length_b   1.000
_cell.length_c   1.000
_cell.angle_alpha   90.00
_cell.angle_beta   90.00
_cell.angle_gamma   90.00
#
_symmetry.space_group_name_H-M   'P 1'
#
loop_
_entity.id
_entity.type
_entity.pdbx_description
1 polymer ?
#
loop_
_entity_poly.entity_id
_entity_poly.type
_entity_poly.pdbx_seq_one_letter_code
_entity_poly.pdbx_strand_id
1 'polypeptide(L)'
;MTGNPLLCDCKMFAFAHWLRALVQRDANIQERQFKTWKCAAPIELKDKPILTVEEDKFLCQKNLENCPKECSCSERAFDGTLIIDCKGRNLSHVPPKVPRGHIELRLENNNIREIPPYPFLENVTALYLTHNNIQVLNESTVQKFTRIKILFIDSNELTGLPKNIENINFTSLALHHNFFKCDCTTKWMKHWLQTEARRVTSIDNVLCKSGRNALGRAIYTLPDDEFVCKQKKEQNSATTTTTTTTTTTTNKLYSPHLAIQSIIKETTFKIIALTLGASLVLTFIVVFLVFKYRMEMKVYMYTHFNWHPFDRIDDSDPNKIYDAFVSYSGNDYHWVVNTLQERLENHDPPYKTMRSSPGLLSGRANTGKHLEQRRPK
;
A
#
# COMPACT_ATOMS: atom_id res chain seq x y z
N MET A 1 37.90 2.98 -6.98
CA MET A 1 37.26 4.15 -7.64
C MET A 1 37.46 5.48 -6.90
N THR A 2 38.15 5.55 -5.76
CA THR A 2 38.41 6.83 -5.09
C THR A 2 39.03 7.86 -6.05
N GLY A 3 38.52 9.09 -6.04
CA GLY A 3 39.03 10.17 -6.89
C GLY A 3 38.63 10.10 -8.36
N ASN A 4 37.80 9.13 -8.77
CA ASN A 4 37.30 9.05 -10.15
C ASN A 4 35.98 9.80 -10.30
N PRO A 5 35.73 10.48 -11.44
CA PRO A 5 34.49 11.18 -11.69
C PRO A 5 33.39 10.17 -12.10
N LEU A 6 32.70 9.60 -11.11
CA LEU A 6 31.66 8.60 -11.38
C LEU A 6 30.41 9.24 -11.99
N LEU A 7 30.02 8.81 -13.18
CA LEU A 7 28.72 9.13 -13.75
C LEU A 7 27.69 8.12 -13.22
N CYS A 8 26.81 8.57 -12.33
CA CYS A 8 25.77 7.76 -11.69
C CYS A 8 24.46 7.81 -12.48
N ASP A 9 24.53 7.41 -13.75
CA ASP A 9 23.39 7.27 -14.65
C ASP A 9 22.86 5.83 -14.67
N CYS A 10 21.93 5.49 -15.57
CA CYS A 10 21.40 4.14 -15.67
C CYS A 10 22.47 3.06 -15.92
N LYS A 11 23.61 3.38 -16.55
CA LYS A 11 24.65 2.39 -16.84
C LYS A 11 25.40 2.00 -15.58
N MET A 12 25.46 2.91 -14.61
CA MET A 12 26.07 2.65 -13.29
C MET A 12 25.18 1.82 -12.38
N PHE A 13 23.88 1.70 -12.67
CA PHE A 13 22.90 1.00 -11.84
C PHE A 13 23.33 -0.44 -11.52
N ALA A 14 23.66 -1.24 -12.55
CA ALA A 14 24.00 -2.65 -12.37
C ALA A 14 25.21 -2.84 -11.45
N PHE A 15 26.21 -1.96 -11.56
CA PHE A 15 27.38 -1.96 -10.69
C PHE A 15 27.00 -1.56 -9.26
N ALA A 16 26.21 -0.50 -9.08
CA ALA A 16 25.77 -0.07 -7.75
C ALA A 16 24.92 -1.14 -7.05
N HIS A 17 24.01 -1.79 -7.78
CA HIS A 17 23.19 -2.89 -7.29
C HIS A 17 24.04 -4.09 -6.87
N TRP A 18 24.97 -4.52 -7.73
CA TRP A 18 25.94 -5.57 -7.40
C TRP A 18 26.76 -5.23 -6.15
N LEU A 19 27.22 -3.98 -6.02
CA LEU A 19 28.02 -3.56 -4.87
C LEU A 19 27.23 -3.60 -3.56
N ARG A 20 25.94 -3.21 -3.57
CA ARG A 20 25.05 -3.37 -2.40
C ARG A 20 24.91 -4.84 -2.01
N ALA A 21 24.66 -5.72 -2.98
CA ALA A 21 24.56 -7.16 -2.74
C ALA A 21 25.86 -7.76 -2.20
N LEU A 22 27.02 -7.29 -2.67
CA LEU A 22 28.32 -7.72 -2.17
C LEU A 22 28.53 -7.33 -0.71
N VAL A 23 28.24 -6.08 -0.33
CA VAL A 23 28.36 -5.58 1.05
C VAL A 23 27.42 -6.35 1.99
N GLN A 24 26.23 -6.72 1.53
CA GLN A 24 25.29 -7.51 2.33
C GLN A 24 25.74 -8.98 2.50
N ARG A 25 26.41 -9.54 1.48
CA ARG A 25 26.82 -10.95 1.49
C ARG A 25 28.12 -11.19 2.29
N ASP A 26 29.08 -10.27 2.20
CA ASP A 26 30.39 -10.43 2.81
C ASP A 26 30.56 -9.50 4.01
N ALA A 27 30.54 -10.07 5.22
CA ALA A 27 30.68 -9.33 6.47
C ALA A 27 32.03 -8.60 6.62
N ASN A 28 33.07 -8.99 5.85
CA ASN A 28 34.36 -8.30 5.85
C ASN A 28 34.32 -7.00 5.04
N ILE A 29 33.31 -6.83 4.19
CA ILE A 29 33.15 -5.67 3.32
C ILE A 29 32.10 -4.75 3.93
N GLN A 30 32.50 -3.54 4.29
CA GLN A 30 31.64 -2.55 4.93
C GLN A 30 31.45 -1.33 4.03
N GLU A 31 30.25 -0.73 4.06
CA GLU A 31 29.91 0.46 3.26
C GLU A 31 30.91 1.61 3.43
N ARG A 32 31.50 1.76 4.63
CA ARG A 32 32.49 2.79 4.95
C ARG A 32 33.71 2.77 4.02
N GLN A 33 34.06 1.61 3.46
CA GLN A 33 35.19 1.47 2.53
C GLN A 33 34.91 2.15 1.17
N PHE A 34 33.64 2.37 0.83
CA PHE A 34 33.21 2.98 -0.43
C PHE A 34 32.74 4.43 -0.26
N LYS A 35 32.90 5.03 0.93
CA LYS A 35 32.46 6.41 1.22
C LYS A 35 33.09 7.46 0.28
N THR A 36 34.27 7.18 -0.25
CA THR A 36 35.00 8.06 -1.17
C THR A 36 34.61 7.86 -2.64
N TRP A 37 33.77 6.87 -2.95
CA TRP A 37 33.29 6.58 -4.30
C TRP A 37 32.02 7.38 -4.53
N LYS A 38 32.20 8.64 -4.89
CA LYS A 38 31.12 9.61 -5.00
C LYS A 38 30.76 9.86 -6.45
N CYS A 39 29.48 10.10 -6.70
CA CYS A 39 29.00 10.54 -8.00
C CYS A 39 29.53 11.94 -8.30
N ALA A 40 30.06 12.14 -9.51
CA ALA A 40 30.40 13.45 -10.05
C ALA A 40 29.25 14.05 -10.87
N ALA A 41 28.40 13.19 -11.44
CA ALA A 41 27.21 13.55 -12.22
C ALA A 41 26.13 12.46 -12.08
N PRO A 42 24.84 12.77 -12.32
CA PRO A 42 24.29 14.10 -12.60
C PRO A 42 24.34 15.03 -11.38
N ILE A 43 24.03 16.32 -11.56
CA ILE A 43 24.24 17.36 -10.55
C ILE A 43 23.45 17.08 -9.25
N GLU A 44 22.28 16.44 -9.36
CA GLU A 44 21.41 16.06 -8.24
C GLU A 44 22.01 14.96 -7.34
N LEU A 45 22.93 14.17 -7.91
CA LEU A 45 23.62 13.09 -7.22
C LEU A 45 25.07 13.45 -6.87
N LYS A 46 25.54 14.63 -7.26
CA LYS A 46 26.92 15.05 -7.03
C LYS A 46 27.30 14.93 -5.56
N ASP A 47 28.50 14.41 -5.34
CA ASP A 47 29.13 14.18 -4.03
C ASP A 47 28.45 13.12 -3.12
N LYS A 48 27.35 12.50 -3.57
CA LYS A 48 26.73 11.38 -2.87
C LYS A 48 27.55 10.11 -3.07
N PRO A 49 27.87 9.36 -2.00
CA PRO A 49 28.48 8.04 -2.12
C PRO A 49 27.58 7.08 -2.89
N ILE A 50 28.14 6.28 -3.80
CA ILE A 50 27.40 5.42 -4.74
C ILE A 50 26.41 4.46 -4.05
N LEU A 51 26.76 3.92 -2.89
CA LEU A 51 25.90 3.00 -2.13
C LEU A 51 24.67 3.68 -1.50
N THR A 52 24.77 4.97 -1.20
CA THR A 52 23.68 5.77 -0.60
C THR A 52 22.68 6.30 -1.61
N VAL A 53 23.02 6.26 -2.90
CA VAL A 53 22.09 6.64 -3.97
C VAL A 53 21.00 5.57 -4.06
N GLU A 54 19.72 5.95 -4.03
CA GLU A 54 18.61 5.01 -4.18
C GLU A 54 18.56 4.43 -5.62
N GLU A 55 18.05 3.21 -5.77
CA GLU A 55 18.03 2.50 -7.06
C GLU A 55 17.18 3.21 -8.13
N ASP A 56 16.15 3.94 -7.71
CA ASP A 56 15.24 4.67 -8.58
C ASP A 56 15.84 5.98 -9.14
N LYS A 57 17.00 6.43 -8.62
CA LYS A 57 17.68 7.65 -9.08
C LYS A 57 18.63 7.43 -10.26
N PHE A 58 18.92 6.18 -10.62
CA PHE A 58 19.76 5.88 -11.77
C PHE A 58 18.92 5.98 -13.06
N LEU A 59 19.03 7.12 -13.73
CA LEU A 59 18.24 7.47 -14.92
C LEU A 59 19.12 7.56 -16.17
N CYS A 60 18.56 7.23 -17.33
CA CYS A 60 19.17 7.51 -18.63
C CYS A 60 18.29 8.41 -19.48
N GLN A 61 18.89 9.48 -20.00
CA GLN A 61 18.23 10.31 -20.99
C GLN A 61 18.11 9.52 -22.29
N LYS A 62 16.87 9.37 -22.79
CA LYS A 62 16.59 8.72 -24.07
C LYS A 62 15.95 9.74 -25.00
N ASN A 63 16.36 9.72 -26.27
CA ASN A 63 15.68 10.47 -27.31
C ASN A 63 14.41 9.69 -27.72
N LEU A 64 13.35 9.87 -26.93
CA LEU A 64 12.08 9.16 -27.10
C LEU A 64 11.18 9.93 -28.07
N GLU A 65 10.58 9.21 -29.02
CA GLU A 65 9.53 9.77 -29.86
C GLU A 65 8.35 10.27 -29.01
N ASN A 66 7.78 11.41 -29.38
CA ASN A 66 6.67 12.06 -28.68
C ASN A 66 6.99 12.54 -27.25
N CYS A 67 8.27 12.72 -26.89
CA CYS A 67 8.60 13.49 -25.69
C CYS A 67 8.11 14.95 -25.87
N PRO A 68 7.31 15.50 -24.94
CA PRO A 68 6.86 16.89 -25.04
C PRO A 68 8.05 17.86 -25.06
N LYS A 69 7.96 18.93 -25.85
CA LYS A 69 9.11 19.85 -26.11
C LYS A 69 9.61 20.55 -24.85
N GLU A 70 8.69 20.86 -23.94
CA GLU A 70 8.95 21.55 -22.70
C GLU A 70 9.49 20.62 -21.60
N CYS A 71 9.46 19.30 -21.84
CA CYS A 71 9.74 18.28 -20.84
C CYS A 71 11.03 17.51 -21.16
N SER A 72 11.59 16.91 -20.11
CA SER A 72 12.71 15.98 -20.22
C SER A 72 12.23 14.56 -19.98
N CYS A 73 12.47 13.67 -20.94
CA CYS A 73 12.13 12.26 -20.81
C CYS A 73 13.38 11.42 -20.52
N SER A 74 13.26 10.51 -19.56
CA SER A 74 14.33 9.59 -19.18
C SER A 74 13.75 8.22 -18.81
N GLU A 75 14.60 7.21 -18.76
CA GLU A 75 14.24 5.86 -18.35
C GLU A 75 14.94 5.49 -17.05
N ARG A 76 14.18 4.96 -16.09
CA ARG A 76 14.70 4.45 -14.82
C ARG A 76 15.30 3.06 -15.03
N ALA A 77 16.55 2.88 -14.61
CA ALA A 77 17.29 1.63 -14.81
C ALA A 77 16.68 0.43 -14.07
N PHE A 78 16.12 0.68 -12.89
CA PHE A 78 15.61 -0.35 -11.98
C PHE A 78 14.44 -1.15 -12.56
N ASP A 79 13.49 -0.49 -13.22
CA ASP A 79 12.21 -1.09 -13.65
C ASP A 79 11.83 -0.76 -15.11
N GLY A 80 12.63 0.06 -15.81
CA GLY A 80 12.33 0.50 -17.18
C GLY A 80 11.22 1.55 -17.28
N THR A 81 10.80 2.17 -16.18
CA THR A 81 9.78 3.23 -16.18
C THR A 81 10.26 4.45 -16.94
N LEU A 82 9.39 5.00 -17.80
CA LEU A 82 9.61 6.27 -18.48
C LEU A 82 9.20 7.41 -17.55
N ILE A 83 10.19 8.19 -17.10
CA ILE A 83 10.00 9.42 -16.33
C ILE A 83 9.85 10.58 -17.31
N ILE A 84 8.69 11.21 -17.30
CA ILE A 84 8.41 12.40 -18.09
C ILE A 84 8.37 13.58 -17.13
N ASP A 85 9.46 14.34 -17.09
CA ASP A 85 9.62 15.47 -16.18
C ASP A 85 9.29 16.79 -16.87
N CYS A 86 8.13 17.33 -16.51
CA CYS A 86 7.57 18.59 -16.97
C CYS A 86 7.44 19.62 -15.83
N LYS A 87 8.17 19.44 -14.72
CA LYS A 87 8.04 20.28 -13.53
C LYS A 87 8.48 21.72 -13.79
N GLY A 88 7.70 22.70 -13.32
CA GLY A 88 8.11 24.11 -13.36
C GLY A 88 8.25 24.69 -14.76
N ARG A 89 7.47 24.19 -15.74
CA ARG A 89 7.56 24.56 -17.16
C ARG A 89 6.48 25.56 -17.60
N ASN A 90 5.74 26.13 -16.66
CA ASN A 90 4.63 27.06 -16.90
C ASN A 90 3.51 26.50 -17.80
N LEU A 91 3.32 25.18 -17.81
CA LEU A 91 2.30 24.53 -18.62
C LEU A 91 0.90 24.95 -18.15
N SER A 92 0.03 25.31 -19.09
CA SER A 92 -1.40 25.58 -18.81
C SER A 92 -2.28 24.35 -19.05
N HIS A 93 -1.77 23.33 -19.73
CA HIS A 93 -2.48 22.09 -20.05
C HIS A 93 -1.54 20.89 -19.92
N VAL A 94 -2.11 19.71 -19.66
CA VAL A 94 -1.40 18.44 -19.74
C VAL A 94 -0.96 18.19 -21.19
N PRO A 95 0.28 17.76 -21.46
CA PRO A 95 0.73 17.44 -22.81
C PRO A 95 -0.17 16.38 -23.47
N PRO A 96 -0.65 16.62 -24.71
CA PRO A 96 -1.62 15.73 -25.36
C PRO A 96 -1.01 14.40 -25.85
N LYS A 97 0.33 14.35 -25.97
CA LYS A 97 1.08 13.19 -26.42
C LYS A 97 2.31 13.01 -25.54
N VAL A 98 2.62 11.76 -25.27
CA VAL A 98 3.77 11.32 -24.49
C VAL A 98 4.34 10.04 -25.11
N PRO A 99 5.60 9.66 -24.81
CA PRO A 99 6.14 8.37 -25.21
C PRO A 99 5.29 7.21 -24.72
N ARG A 100 5.26 6.11 -25.48
CA ARG A 100 4.54 4.88 -25.11
C ARG A 100 5.39 4.05 -24.15
N GLY A 101 4.76 3.50 -23.10
CA GLY A 101 5.43 2.64 -22.13
C GLY A 101 4.75 2.69 -20.77
N HIS A 102 5.43 2.21 -19.74
CA HIS A 102 5.05 2.41 -18.34
C HIS A 102 5.51 3.81 -17.91
N ILE A 103 4.60 4.66 -17.42
CA ILE A 103 4.85 6.10 -17.30
C ILE A 103 4.75 6.58 -15.84
N GLU A 104 5.74 7.37 -15.44
CA GLU A 104 5.66 8.32 -14.34
C GLU A 104 5.64 9.74 -14.92
N LEU A 105 4.59 10.50 -14.64
CA LEU A 105 4.37 11.82 -15.18
C LEU A 105 4.45 12.87 -14.08
N ARG A 106 5.44 13.76 -14.20
CA ARG A 106 5.73 14.84 -13.25
C ARG A 106 5.34 16.18 -13.84
N LEU A 107 4.27 16.78 -13.34
CA LEU A 107 3.67 18.03 -13.79
C LEU A 107 3.56 19.05 -12.65
N GLU A 108 4.34 18.90 -11.59
CA GLU A 108 4.31 19.79 -10.43
C GLU A 108 4.70 21.23 -10.80
N ASN A 109 4.19 22.20 -10.03
CA ASN A 109 4.53 23.62 -10.16
C ASN A 109 4.25 24.16 -11.58
N ASN A 110 3.04 23.91 -12.09
CA ASN A 110 2.57 24.43 -13.38
C ASN A 110 1.24 25.20 -13.16
N ASN A 111 0.58 25.60 -14.24
CA ASN A 111 -0.67 26.37 -14.22
C ASN A 111 -1.85 25.56 -14.82
N ILE A 112 -1.82 24.22 -14.67
CA ILE A 112 -2.80 23.32 -15.27
C ILE A 112 -4.13 23.45 -14.55
N ARG A 113 -5.23 23.57 -15.32
CA ARG A 113 -6.59 23.70 -14.76
C ARG A 113 -7.46 22.46 -14.88
N GLU A 114 -7.12 21.59 -15.83
CA GLU A 114 -7.89 20.39 -16.13
C GLU A 114 -6.96 19.26 -16.58
N ILE A 115 -7.42 18.03 -16.37
CA ILE A 115 -6.75 16.83 -16.84
C ILE A 115 -7.68 16.14 -17.83
N PRO A 116 -7.47 16.30 -19.15
CA PRO A 116 -8.27 15.62 -20.14
C PRO A 116 -8.10 14.09 -20.03
N PRO A 117 -9.11 13.29 -20.43
CA PRO A 117 -9.08 11.83 -20.34
C PRO A 117 -8.22 11.22 -21.46
N TYR A 118 -6.95 11.61 -21.53
CA TYR A 118 -6.02 11.14 -22.55
C TYR A 118 -5.77 9.63 -22.42
N PRO A 119 -5.68 8.89 -23.54
CA PRO A 119 -5.48 7.44 -23.50
C PRO A 119 -4.22 6.98 -22.76
N PHE A 120 -3.14 7.77 -22.79
CA PHE A 120 -1.89 7.39 -22.14
C PHE A 120 -2.01 7.27 -20.61
N LEU A 121 -3.03 7.89 -19.99
CA LEU A 121 -3.27 7.81 -18.55
C LEU A 121 -3.51 6.37 -18.08
N GLU A 122 -3.94 5.47 -18.98
CA GLU A 122 -4.08 4.02 -18.72
C GLU A 122 -2.74 3.35 -18.42
N ASN A 123 -1.63 3.96 -18.83
CA ASN A 123 -0.29 3.46 -18.60
C ASN A 123 0.49 4.24 -17.53
N VAL A 124 -0.13 5.25 -16.90
CA VAL A 124 0.49 6.06 -15.85
C VAL A 124 0.35 5.35 -14.51
N THR A 125 1.46 5.16 -13.81
CA THR A 125 1.50 4.56 -12.47
C THR A 125 1.74 5.57 -11.36
N ALA A 126 2.43 6.66 -11.67
CA ALA A 126 2.60 7.79 -10.77
C ALA A 126 2.32 9.10 -11.51
N LEU A 127 1.40 9.90 -10.96
CA LEU A 127 1.00 11.19 -11.51
C LEU A 127 1.17 12.26 -10.43
N TYR A 128 2.07 13.21 -10.68
CA TYR A 128 2.37 14.32 -9.78
C TYR A 128 1.86 15.62 -10.39
N LEU A 129 0.92 16.26 -9.70
CA LEU A 129 0.21 17.48 -10.12
C LEU A 129 0.19 18.53 -9.00
N THR A 130 0.99 18.34 -7.96
CA THR A 130 1.16 19.25 -6.84
C THR A 130 1.46 20.69 -7.31
N HIS A 131 0.82 21.69 -6.70
CA HIS A 131 0.93 23.11 -7.09
C HIS A 131 0.54 23.35 -8.56
N ASN A 132 -0.74 23.16 -8.85
CA ASN A 132 -1.38 23.56 -10.10
C ASN A 132 -2.68 24.33 -9.78
N ASN A 133 -3.50 24.63 -10.79
CA ASN A 133 -4.79 25.33 -10.65
C ASN A 133 -5.97 24.41 -10.98
N ILE A 134 -5.88 23.12 -10.67
CA ILE A 134 -6.90 22.14 -11.05
C ILE A 134 -8.14 22.31 -10.19
N GLN A 135 -9.27 22.59 -10.83
CA GLN A 135 -10.54 22.86 -10.14
C GLN A 135 -11.47 21.65 -10.07
N VAL A 136 -11.39 20.78 -11.08
CA VAL A 136 -12.24 19.60 -11.22
C VAL A 136 -11.43 18.42 -11.75
N LEU A 137 -11.58 17.27 -11.10
CA LEU A 137 -11.14 15.98 -11.62
C LEU A 137 -12.37 15.24 -12.17
N ASN A 138 -12.42 15.04 -13.49
CA ASN A 138 -13.59 14.45 -14.15
C ASN A 138 -13.65 12.93 -13.99
N GLU A 139 -14.86 12.37 -13.93
CA GLU A 139 -15.09 10.92 -13.89
C GLU A 139 -14.44 10.19 -15.07
N SER A 140 -14.52 10.76 -16.28
CA SER A 140 -13.91 10.22 -17.50
C SER A 140 -12.38 10.15 -17.41
N THR A 141 -11.74 11.07 -16.70
CA THR A 141 -10.29 11.04 -16.46
C THR A 141 -9.94 9.92 -15.49
N VAL A 142 -10.71 9.79 -14.39
CA VAL A 142 -10.50 8.71 -13.41
C VAL A 142 -10.75 7.33 -13.99
N GLN A 143 -11.66 7.20 -14.96
CA GLN A 143 -11.84 5.95 -15.72
C GLN A 143 -10.58 5.49 -16.46
N LYS A 144 -9.68 6.43 -16.82
CA LYS A 144 -8.39 6.12 -17.44
C LYS A 144 -7.33 5.70 -16.45
N PHE A 145 -7.52 5.88 -15.15
CA PHE A 145 -6.54 5.54 -14.11
C PHE A 145 -6.50 4.04 -13.79
N THR A 146 -6.28 3.20 -14.80
CA THR A 146 -6.33 1.74 -14.66
C THR A 146 -5.10 1.14 -13.94
N ARG A 147 -3.96 1.85 -14.00
CA ARG A 147 -2.68 1.39 -13.40
C ARG A 147 -2.11 2.33 -12.35
N ILE A 148 -2.79 3.45 -12.07
CA ILE A 148 -2.27 4.47 -11.14
C ILE A 148 -2.10 3.88 -9.73
N LYS A 149 -1.00 4.23 -9.08
CA LYS A 149 -0.65 3.87 -7.70
C LYS A 149 -0.32 5.09 -6.86
N ILE A 150 0.28 6.10 -7.46
CA ILE A 150 0.60 7.36 -6.81
C ILE A 150 -0.14 8.48 -7.53
N LEU A 151 -0.94 9.23 -6.79
CA LEU A 151 -1.59 10.44 -7.29
C LEU A 151 -1.37 11.56 -6.29
N PHE A 152 -0.53 12.53 -6.65
CA PHE A 152 -0.38 13.76 -5.87
C PHE A 152 -1.09 14.88 -6.61
N ILE A 153 -2.21 15.34 -6.06
CA ILE A 153 -3.02 16.44 -6.59
C ILE A 153 -3.34 17.45 -5.47
N ASP A 154 -2.45 17.51 -4.49
CA ASP A 154 -2.48 18.48 -3.40
C ASP A 154 -2.14 19.88 -3.91
N SER A 155 -2.43 20.90 -3.11
CA SER A 155 -2.08 22.29 -3.41
C SER A 155 -2.66 22.75 -4.75
N ASN A 156 -3.96 22.48 -4.94
CA ASN A 156 -4.76 22.77 -6.13
C ASN A 156 -6.07 23.48 -5.73
N GLU A 157 -7.00 23.62 -6.68
CA GLU A 157 -8.27 24.33 -6.51
C GLU A 157 -9.49 23.38 -6.44
N LEU A 158 -9.28 22.10 -6.11
CA LEU A 158 -10.35 21.10 -6.15
C LEU A 158 -11.41 21.40 -5.10
N THR A 159 -12.67 21.38 -5.53
CA THR A 159 -13.83 21.52 -4.61
C THR A 159 -14.48 20.20 -4.21
N GLY A 160 -14.11 19.12 -4.88
CA GLY A 160 -14.59 17.76 -4.64
C GLY A 160 -13.79 16.78 -5.48
N LEU A 161 -14.07 15.49 -5.29
CA LEU A 161 -13.54 14.40 -6.10
C LEU A 161 -14.69 13.68 -6.82
N PRO A 162 -14.46 13.01 -7.95
CA PRO A 162 -15.47 12.17 -8.56
C PRO A 162 -15.58 10.84 -7.80
N LYS A 163 -16.81 10.32 -7.63
CA LYS A 163 -17.05 9.15 -6.77
C LYS A 163 -16.32 7.88 -7.24
N ASN A 164 -16.11 7.71 -8.55
CA ASN A 164 -15.41 6.55 -9.10
C ASN A 164 -13.92 6.46 -8.68
N ILE A 165 -13.37 7.50 -8.04
CA ILE A 165 -12.03 7.46 -7.45
C ILE A 165 -11.93 6.45 -6.29
N GLU A 166 -13.05 6.12 -5.63
CA GLU A 166 -13.12 5.11 -4.56
C GLU A 166 -12.68 3.72 -5.05
N ASN A 167 -12.81 3.45 -6.35
CA ASN A 167 -12.46 2.16 -6.94
C ASN A 167 -10.96 2.01 -7.24
N ILE A 168 -10.16 3.06 -7.04
CA ILE A 168 -8.74 3.06 -7.36
C ILE A 168 -7.93 2.67 -6.12
N ASN A 169 -7.09 1.65 -6.28
CA ASN A 169 -6.24 1.14 -5.20
C ASN A 169 -4.87 1.87 -5.20
N PHE A 170 -4.83 3.03 -4.54
CA PHE A 170 -3.62 3.83 -4.39
C PHE A 170 -2.65 3.23 -3.36
N THR A 171 -1.36 3.36 -3.64
CA THR A 171 -0.28 3.15 -2.65
C THR A 171 -0.03 4.44 -1.88
N SER A 172 -0.10 5.59 -2.55
CA SER A 172 0.06 6.91 -1.92
C SER A 172 -0.78 7.96 -2.62
N LEU A 173 -1.43 8.82 -1.85
CA LEU A 173 -2.38 9.82 -2.34
C LEU A 173 -2.16 11.14 -1.59
N ALA A 174 -1.99 12.25 -2.30
CA ALA A 174 -1.89 13.57 -1.69
C ALA A 174 -3.07 14.44 -2.16
N LEU A 175 -3.86 14.93 -1.20
CA LEU A 175 -5.07 15.73 -1.44
C LEU A 175 -5.10 17.05 -0.66
N HIS A 176 -4.17 17.25 0.27
CA HIS A 176 -4.18 18.40 1.18
C HIS A 176 -4.07 19.74 0.42
N HIS A 177 -4.36 20.85 1.09
CA HIS A 177 -4.35 22.20 0.47
C HIS A 177 -5.22 22.33 -0.80
N ASN A 178 -6.43 21.78 -0.76
CA ASN A 178 -7.48 22.00 -1.76
C ASN A 178 -8.67 22.75 -1.13
N PHE A 179 -9.72 23.00 -1.93
CA PHE A 179 -10.91 23.76 -1.54
C PHE A 179 -12.15 22.90 -1.37
N PHE A 180 -11.99 21.73 -0.77
CA PHE A 180 -13.06 20.75 -0.64
C PHE A 180 -14.28 21.28 0.09
N LYS A 181 -15.45 21.04 -0.51
CA LYS A 181 -16.74 21.32 0.10
C LYS A 181 -17.12 20.19 1.05
N CYS A 182 -17.74 20.51 2.18
CA CYS A 182 -18.37 19.53 3.09
C CYS A 182 -19.86 19.83 3.19
N ASP A 183 -20.60 19.22 2.27
CA ASP A 183 -22.05 19.24 2.26
C ASP A 183 -22.55 17.82 2.00
N CYS A 184 -23.87 17.64 1.79
CA CYS A 184 -24.42 16.30 1.59
C CYS A 184 -23.82 15.55 0.39
N THR A 185 -23.24 16.24 -0.60
CA THR A 185 -22.68 15.63 -1.81
C THR A 185 -21.30 15.02 -1.58
N THR A 186 -20.58 15.42 -0.54
CA THR A 186 -19.21 14.96 -0.23
C THR A 186 -19.14 14.11 1.05
N LYS A 187 -20.29 13.71 1.62
CA LYS A 187 -20.35 12.81 2.77
C LYS A 187 -19.63 11.47 2.51
N TRP A 188 -19.75 10.93 1.30
CA TRP A 188 -19.02 9.71 0.91
C TRP A 188 -17.51 9.88 1.05
N MET A 189 -16.98 11.06 0.67
CA MET A 189 -15.54 11.34 0.67
C MET A 189 -14.97 11.31 2.09
N LYS A 190 -15.75 11.75 3.08
CA LYS A 190 -15.40 11.58 4.50
C LYS A 190 -15.18 10.11 4.85
N HIS A 191 -16.15 9.23 4.57
CA HIS A 191 -16.04 7.81 4.88
C HIS A 191 -14.94 7.10 4.08
N TRP A 192 -14.76 7.50 2.83
CA TRP A 192 -13.68 7.01 1.98
C TRP A 192 -12.30 7.39 2.56
N LEU A 193 -12.10 8.65 2.95
CA LEU A 193 -10.85 9.10 3.59
C LEU A 193 -10.56 8.38 4.91
N GLN A 194 -11.58 8.01 5.69
CA GLN A 194 -11.41 7.19 6.89
C GLN A 194 -10.88 5.79 6.56
N THR A 195 -11.33 5.21 5.45
CA THR A 195 -10.87 3.90 4.97
C THR A 195 -9.44 3.98 4.41
N GLU A 196 -9.14 5.03 3.64
CA GLU A 196 -7.85 5.22 2.96
C GLU A 196 -6.80 5.94 3.82
N ALA A 197 -7.04 6.12 5.13
CA ALA A 197 -6.24 6.98 6.01
C ALA A 197 -4.73 6.69 5.99
N ARG A 198 -4.31 5.45 5.79
CA ARG A 198 -2.90 5.05 5.73
C ARG A 198 -2.19 5.43 4.43
N ARG A 199 -2.95 5.66 3.35
CA ARG A 199 -2.43 5.96 2.00
C ARG A 199 -2.44 7.45 1.72
N VAL A 200 -3.28 8.21 2.41
CA VAL A 200 -3.40 9.66 2.25
C VAL A 200 -2.30 10.37 3.04
N THR A 201 -1.41 11.08 2.35
CA THR A 201 -0.37 11.88 2.97
C THR A 201 -0.96 13.13 3.61
N SER A 202 -0.47 13.48 4.81
CA SER A 202 -0.93 14.66 5.56
C SER A 202 -2.46 14.76 5.64
N ILE A 203 -3.13 13.65 5.95
CA ILE A 203 -4.61 13.57 5.97
C ILE A 203 -5.24 14.62 6.91
N ASP A 204 -4.55 15.02 7.98
CA ASP A 204 -4.93 16.10 8.87
C ASP A 204 -5.09 17.46 8.16
N ASN A 205 -4.38 17.65 7.04
CA ASN A 205 -4.41 18.86 6.22
C ASN A 205 -5.37 18.75 5.02
N VAL A 206 -6.14 17.67 4.92
CA VAL A 206 -7.27 17.55 4.00
C VAL A 206 -8.48 18.20 4.67
N LEU A 207 -8.53 19.53 4.55
CA LEU A 207 -9.45 20.39 5.29
C LEU A 207 -10.70 20.74 4.48
N CYS A 208 -11.78 20.99 5.20
CA CYS A 208 -12.98 21.58 4.62
C CYS A 208 -12.83 23.09 4.38
N LYS A 209 -13.29 23.58 3.22
CA LYS A 209 -13.36 25.02 2.90
C LYS A 209 -14.78 25.58 2.80
N SER A 210 -15.81 24.77 3.10
CA SER A 210 -17.20 25.23 3.19
C SER A 210 -17.88 24.71 4.48
N GLY A 211 -19.05 25.26 4.81
CA GLY A 211 -19.82 24.88 6.02
C GLY A 211 -19.51 25.77 7.23
N ARG A 212 -20.51 26.02 8.09
CA ARG A 212 -20.38 26.94 9.23
C ARG A 212 -19.43 26.41 10.31
N ASN A 213 -19.59 25.14 10.70
CA ASN A 213 -18.79 24.55 11.77
C ASN A 213 -17.73 23.56 11.24
N ALA A 214 -17.70 23.34 9.93
CA ALA A 214 -16.78 22.43 9.25
C ALA A 214 -15.52 23.14 8.75
N LEU A 215 -15.59 24.45 8.51
CA LEU A 215 -14.51 25.25 7.93
C LEU A 215 -13.18 25.07 8.68
N GLY A 216 -12.13 24.72 7.95
CA GLY A 216 -10.78 24.56 8.47
C GLY A 216 -10.53 23.27 9.25
N ARG A 217 -11.50 22.35 9.33
CA ARG A 217 -11.34 21.05 10.02
C ARG A 217 -11.06 19.92 9.04
N ALA A 218 -10.33 18.91 9.48
CA ALA A 218 -10.00 17.74 8.68
C ALA A 218 -11.26 16.93 8.35
N ILE A 219 -11.48 16.65 7.07
CA ILE A 219 -12.75 16.09 6.56
C ILE A 219 -13.08 14.76 7.24
N TYR A 220 -12.10 13.87 7.36
CA TYR A 220 -12.28 12.52 7.92
C TYR A 220 -12.70 12.51 9.41
N THR A 221 -12.50 13.62 10.13
CA THR A 221 -12.87 13.77 11.56
C THR A 221 -14.24 14.40 11.79
N LEU A 222 -14.83 15.01 10.75
CA LEU A 222 -16.09 15.72 10.88
C LEU A 222 -17.24 14.76 11.20
N PRO A 223 -18.18 15.15 12.09
CA PRO A 223 -19.37 14.35 12.35
C PRO A 223 -20.33 14.41 11.15
N ASP A 224 -21.20 13.40 11.01
CA ASP A 224 -22.05 13.21 9.83
C ASP A 224 -23.09 14.31 9.62
N ASP A 225 -23.49 14.98 10.70
CA ASP A 225 -24.47 16.08 10.75
C ASP A 225 -23.95 17.39 10.15
N GLU A 226 -22.64 17.52 9.93
CA GLU A 226 -22.06 18.66 9.21
C GLU A 226 -22.25 18.56 7.68
N PHE A 227 -22.56 17.36 7.14
CA PHE A 227 -22.71 17.12 5.70
C PHE A 227 -24.17 17.23 5.25
N VAL A 228 -24.73 18.44 5.24
CA VAL A 228 -26.16 18.70 4.95
C VAL A 228 -26.33 19.70 3.80
N CYS A 229 -27.26 19.43 2.90
CA CYS A 229 -27.67 20.38 1.85
C CYS A 229 -29.01 21.03 2.19
N LYS A 230 -29.16 22.32 1.90
CA LYS A 230 -30.47 22.97 1.92
C LYS A 230 -31.29 22.47 0.73
N GLN A 231 -32.44 21.85 0.97
CA GLN A 231 -33.38 21.56 -0.11
C GLN A 231 -33.87 22.88 -0.69
N LYS A 232 -33.67 23.10 -1.99
CA LYS A 232 -34.34 24.19 -2.70
C LYS A 232 -35.84 23.90 -2.67
N LYS A 233 -36.60 24.63 -1.85
CA LYS A 233 -38.04 24.76 -2.08
C LYS A 233 -38.21 25.52 -3.39
N GLU A 234 -38.72 24.86 -4.41
CA GLU A 234 -39.31 25.53 -5.57
C GLU A 234 -40.41 26.46 -5.05
N GLN A 235 -40.24 27.77 -5.24
CA GLN A 235 -41.24 28.76 -4.92
C GLN A 235 -42.36 28.68 -5.96
N ASN A 236 -43.35 27.83 -5.73
CA ASN A 236 -44.70 28.11 -6.23
C ASN A 236 -45.35 29.11 -5.27
N SER A 237 -45.19 30.37 -5.64
CA SER A 237 -45.88 31.50 -5.02
C SER A 237 -47.36 31.43 -5.39
N ALA A 238 -48.23 31.17 -4.42
CA ALA A 238 -49.65 31.47 -4.52
C ALA A 238 -50.18 31.90 -3.14
N THR A 239 -50.21 33.22 -3.01
CA THR A 239 -50.95 34.12 -2.14
C THR A 239 -52.37 33.66 -1.71
N THR A 240 -52.63 33.76 -0.40
CA THR A 240 -53.90 34.10 0.30
C THR A 240 -55.04 33.09 0.31
N THR A 241 -55.49 32.65 1.51
CA THR A 241 -56.67 33.23 2.20
C THR A 241 -56.86 32.60 3.58
N THR A 242 -57.04 33.47 4.56
CA THR A 242 -57.49 33.27 5.95
C THR A 242 -58.86 32.61 6.02
N THR A 243 -59.01 31.51 6.78
CA THR A 243 -60.32 31.17 7.37
C THR A 243 -60.15 30.63 8.79
N THR A 244 -60.65 31.43 9.71
CA THR A 244 -60.91 31.16 11.11
C THR A 244 -62.01 30.11 11.25
N THR A 245 -61.74 29.01 11.97
CA THR A 245 -62.83 28.23 12.57
C THR A 245 -62.42 27.76 13.97
N THR A 246 -63.07 28.38 14.95
CA THR A 246 -63.16 27.99 16.35
C THR A 246 -63.93 26.68 16.53
N THR A 247 -63.36 25.73 17.28
CA THR A 247 -64.13 24.81 18.12
C THR A 247 -63.36 24.49 19.41
N THR A 248 -63.90 25.00 20.51
CA THR A 248 -63.63 24.60 21.90
C THR A 248 -64.17 23.20 22.17
N THR A 249 -63.41 22.33 22.86
CA THR A 249 -63.88 21.64 24.09
C THR A 249 -62.79 20.82 24.82
N THR A 250 -62.75 21.07 26.13
CA THR A 250 -62.40 20.19 27.27
C THR A 250 -60.95 19.70 27.50
N ASN A 251 -60.32 20.36 28.48
CA ASN A 251 -59.41 19.87 29.51
C ASN A 251 -59.07 18.36 29.57
N LYS A 252 -57.77 18.06 29.61
CA LYS A 252 -57.16 17.20 30.64
C LYS A 252 -55.65 17.40 30.69
N LEU A 253 -55.17 17.91 31.82
CA LEU A 253 -53.77 17.90 32.24
C LEU A 253 -53.40 16.45 32.61
N TYR A 254 -52.53 15.80 31.83
CA TYR A 254 -51.86 14.57 32.25
C TYR A 254 -50.43 14.53 31.70
N SER A 255 -49.48 14.33 32.60
CA SER A 255 -48.04 14.27 32.39
C SER A 255 -47.63 13.00 31.64
N PRO A 256 -46.72 13.04 30.64
CA PRO A 256 -46.18 11.84 30.02
C PRO A 256 -44.80 11.53 30.62
N HIS A 257 -44.77 11.14 31.88
CA HIS A 257 -43.63 10.39 32.41
C HIS A 257 -44.23 9.14 33.04
N LEU A 258 -44.04 7.98 32.38
CA LEU A 258 -44.11 6.59 32.91
C LEU A 258 -44.63 5.52 31.93
N ALA A 259 -44.87 5.83 30.65
CA ALA A 259 -45.24 4.82 29.63
C ALA A 259 -44.12 4.49 28.60
N ILE A 260 -42.88 4.93 28.82
CA ILE A 260 -41.76 4.76 27.85
C ILE A 260 -40.77 3.65 28.29
N GLN A 261 -40.86 3.14 29.53
CA GLN A 261 -39.91 2.14 30.02
C GLN A 261 -40.21 0.67 29.65
N SER A 262 -41.45 0.32 29.27
CA SER A 262 -41.81 -1.07 28.92
C SER A 262 -41.53 -1.41 27.44
N ILE A 263 -41.77 -0.48 26.52
CA ILE A 263 -41.61 -0.70 25.07
C ILE A 263 -40.13 -0.70 24.64
N ILE A 264 -39.28 0.10 25.31
CA ILE A 264 -37.83 0.15 25.03
C ILE A 264 -37.16 -1.16 25.46
N LYS A 265 -37.59 -1.78 26.57
CA LYS A 265 -36.99 -3.03 27.07
C LYS A 265 -37.25 -4.22 26.14
N GLU A 266 -38.44 -4.31 25.54
CA GLU A 266 -38.78 -5.43 24.65
C GLU A 266 -38.07 -5.34 23.28
N THR A 267 -37.92 -4.12 22.74
CA THR A 267 -37.24 -3.87 21.46
C THR A 267 -35.72 -3.99 21.58
N THR A 268 -35.13 -3.46 22.66
CA THR A 268 -33.69 -3.62 22.95
C THR A 268 -33.31 -5.07 23.22
N PHE A 269 -34.12 -5.84 23.95
CA PHE A 269 -33.86 -7.26 24.18
C PHE A 269 -33.84 -8.08 22.88
N LYS A 270 -34.76 -7.81 21.94
CA LYS A 270 -34.78 -8.49 20.63
C LYS A 270 -33.54 -8.17 19.78
N ILE A 271 -33.08 -6.92 19.79
CA ILE A 271 -31.87 -6.51 19.06
C ILE A 271 -30.61 -7.14 19.68
N ILE A 272 -30.52 -7.17 21.01
CA ILE A 272 -29.41 -7.81 21.73
C ILE A 272 -29.39 -9.32 21.45
N ALA A 273 -30.54 -9.99 21.46
CA ALA A 273 -30.62 -11.42 21.13
C ALA A 273 -30.20 -11.73 19.68
N LEU A 274 -30.63 -10.92 18.70
CA LEU A 274 -30.24 -11.09 17.30
C LEU A 274 -28.75 -10.86 17.07
N THR A 275 -28.19 -9.82 17.69
CA THR A 275 -26.76 -9.49 17.56
C THR A 275 -25.87 -10.53 18.23
N LEU A 276 -26.26 -11.04 19.41
CA LEU A 276 -25.56 -12.14 20.07
C LEU A 276 -25.65 -13.43 19.25
N GLY A 277 -26.83 -13.76 18.69
CA GLY A 277 -27.01 -14.92 17.84
C GLY A 277 -26.16 -14.85 16.56
N ALA A 278 -26.17 -13.71 15.87
CA ALA A 278 -25.34 -13.49 14.68
C ALA A 278 -23.84 -13.57 14.99
N SER A 279 -23.42 -13.03 16.14
CA SER A 279 -22.02 -13.11 16.60
C SER A 279 -21.61 -14.56 16.89
N LEU A 280 -22.48 -15.34 17.52
CA LEU A 280 -22.24 -16.77 17.78
C LEU A 280 -22.09 -17.56 16.48
N VAL A 281 -22.97 -17.33 15.52
CA VAL A 281 -22.89 -17.96 14.18
C VAL A 281 -21.60 -17.56 13.46
N LEU A 282 -21.24 -16.27 13.50
CA LEU A 282 -20.00 -15.80 12.89
C LEU A 282 -18.78 -16.44 13.54
N THR A 283 -18.75 -16.55 14.88
CA THR A 283 -17.64 -17.23 15.57
C THR A 283 -17.54 -18.70 15.18
N PHE A 284 -18.67 -19.40 15.04
CA PHE A 284 -18.68 -20.79 14.55
C PHE A 284 -18.16 -20.90 13.12
N ILE A 285 -18.55 -19.98 12.23
CA ILE A 285 -18.05 -19.94 10.86
C ILE A 285 -16.54 -19.70 10.84
N VAL A 286 -16.04 -18.74 11.62
CA VAL A 286 -14.60 -18.45 11.71
C VAL A 286 -13.84 -19.66 12.26
N VAL A 287 -14.31 -20.29 13.34
CA VAL A 287 -13.68 -21.49 13.90
C VAL A 287 -13.70 -22.63 12.89
N PHE A 288 -14.80 -22.83 12.17
CA PHE A 288 -14.90 -23.84 11.11
C PHE A 288 -13.93 -23.57 9.97
N LEU A 289 -13.81 -22.31 9.50
CA LEU A 289 -12.87 -21.93 8.46
C LEU A 289 -11.43 -22.12 8.92
N VAL A 290 -11.09 -21.69 10.14
CA VAL A 290 -9.76 -21.91 10.74
C VAL A 290 -9.46 -23.40 10.83
N PHE A 291 -10.43 -24.24 11.21
CA PHE A 291 -10.23 -25.69 11.28
C PHE A 291 -10.09 -26.32 9.89
N LYS A 292 -10.91 -25.91 8.92
CA LYS A 292 -10.89 -26.39 7.54
C LYS A 292 -9.58 -26.03 6.83
N TYR A 293 -9.11 -24.79 7.02
CA TYR A 293 -7.90 -24.26 6.39
C TYR A 293 -6.69 -24.29 7.34
N ARG A 294 -6.73 -25.12 8.39
CA ARG A 294 -5.72 -25.13 9.46
C ARG A 294 -4.28 -25.28 8.98
N MET A 295 -4.06 -26.04 7.90
CA MET A 295 -2.71 -26.26 7.36
C MET A 295 -2.20 -25.05 6.58
N GLU A 296 -3.05 -24.45 5.76
CA GLU A 296 -2.72 -23.25 4.99
C GLU A 296 -2.48 -22.06 5.93
N MET A 297 -3.35 -21.90 6.94
CA MET A 297 -3.19 -20.89 7.98
C MET A 297 -1.90 -21.12 8.78
N LYS A 298 -1.53 -22.37 9.09
CA LYS A 298 -0.26 -22.71 9.77
C LYS A 298 0.94 -22.27 8.94
N VAL A 299 0.95 -22.56 7.64
CA VAL A 299 2.03 -22.14 6.74
C VAL A 299 2.08 -20.61 6.63
N TYR A 300 0.94 -19.94 6.48
CA TYR A 300 0.86 -18.49 6.43
C TYR A 300 1.39 -17.82 7.71
N MET A 301 1.04 -18.38 8.89
CA MET A 301 1.49 -17.85 10.17
C MET A 301 3.00 -18.06 10.39
N TYR A 302 3.55 -19.17 9.90
CA TYR A 302 4.99 -19.41 9.90
C TYR A 302 5.72 -18.42 8.98
N THR A 303 5.27 -18.26 7.74
CA THR A 303 5.98 -17.46 6.73
C THR A 303 5.91 -15.95 6.94
N HIS A 304 4.90 -15.44 7.63
CA HIS A 304 4.71 -13.99 7.81
C HIS A 304 4.86 -13.49 9.24
N PHE A 305 4.64 -14.35 10.24
CA PHE A 305 4.68 -13.95 11.65
C PHE A 305 5.71 -14.72 12.48
N ASN A 306 6.44 -15.66 11.87
CA ASN A 306 7.41 -16.54 12.53
C ASN A 306 6.84 -17.22 13.79
N TRP A 307 5.54 -17.53 13.78
CA TRP A 307 4.81 -18.06 14.92
C TRP A 307 4.31 -19.48 14.60
N HIS A 308 4.52 -20.43 15.53
CA HIS A 308 4.23 -21.86 15.38
C HIS A 308 3.06 -22.35 16.28
N PRO A 309 1.81 -21.95 16.01
CA PRO A 309 0.68 -22.37 16.83
C PRO A 309 0.39 -23.88 16.68
N PHE A 310 0.17 -24.56 17.80
CA PHE A 310 -0.23 -25.98 17.91
C PHE A 310 0.81 -27.04 17.47
N ASP A 311 2.09 -26.70 17.47
CA ASP A 311 3.12 -27.76 17.43
C ASP A 311 3.02 -28.60 18.71
N ARG A 312 2.92 -29.93 18.53
CA ARG A 312 3.05 -30.85 19.66
C ARG A 312 4.46 -30.66 20.22
N ILE A 313 4.53 -30.26 21.48
CA ILE A 313 5.76 -30.21 22.29
C ILE A 313 6.17 -31.67 22.62
N ASP A 314 6.30 -32.52 21.61
CA ASP A 314 6.67 -33.94 21.76
C ASP A 314 7.71 -34.38 20.71
N ASP A 315 8.34 -33.41 20.02
CA ASP A 315 9.53 -33.66 19.20
C ASP A 315 10.84 -33.46 19.99
N SER A 316 10.74 -33.11 21.27
CA SER A 316 11.89 -33.00 22.18
C SER A 316 12.21 -34.36 22.80
N ASP A 317 12.49 -35.38 21.98
CA ASP A 317 13.33 -36.47 22.46
C ASP A 317 14.74 -35.87 22.63
N PRO A 318 15.24 -35.65 23.87
CA PRO A 318 16.52 -34.98 24.09
C PRO A 318 17.71 -35.78 23.52
N ASN A 319 17.49 -37.03 23.09
CA ASN A 319 18.51 -37.86 22.43
C ASN A 319 18.49 -37.74 20.90
N LYS A 320 17.61 -36.90 20.31
CA LYS A 320 17.55 -36.68 18.86
C LYS A 320 18.64 -35.70 18.42
N ILE A 321 19.69 -36.23 17.79
CA ILE A 321 20.87 -35.48 17.36
C ILE A 321 20.72 -34.78 15.98
N TYR A 322 19.67 -35.11 15.22
CA TYR A 322 19.41 -34.57 13.88
C TYR A 322 17.93 -34.24 13.66
N ASP A 323 17.66 -33.17 12.93
CA ASP A 323 16.31 -32.68 12.64
C ASP A 323 15.71 -33.36 11.41
N ALA A 324 16.54 -33.72 10.42
CA ALA A 324 16.13 -34.35 9.17
C ALA A 324 17.16 -35.39 8.67
N PHE A 325 16.67 -36.43 8.00
CA PHE A 325 17.49 -37.46 7.36
C PHE A 325 17.37 -37.34 5.83
N VAL A 326 18.50 -37.22 5.13
CA VAL A 326 18.52 -37.04 3.68
C VAL A 326 19.05 -38.32 3.02
N SER A 327 18.17 -39.03 2.32
CA SER A 327 18.49 -40.21 1.52
C SER A 327 18.59 -39.82 0.05
N TYR A 328 19.67 -40.19 -0.62
CA TYR A 328 19.94 -39.81 -2.01
C TYR A 328 20.71 -40.90 -2.76
N SER A 329 20.64 -40.86 -4.09
CA SER A 329 21.37 -41.78 -4.96
C SER A 329 22.85 -41.36 -5.09
N GLY A 330 23.76 -42.30 -5.35
CA GLY A 330 25.19 -41.98 -5.46
C GLY A 330 25.52 -40.95 -6.55
N ASN A 331 24.70 -40.89 -7.61
CA ASN A 331 24.87 -39.95 -8.71
C ASN A 331 24.57 -38.50 -8.32
N ASP A 332 23.76 -38.30 -7.28
CA ASP A 332 23.31 -36.96 -6.83
C ASP A 332 24.17 -36.41 -5.68
N TYR A 333 25.24 -37.12 -5.29
CA TYR A 333 26.09 -36.78 -4.15
C TYR A 333 26.56 -35.32 -4.16
N HIS A 334 27.07 -34.86 -5.30
CA HIS A 334 27.66 -33.53 -5.39
C HIS A 334 26.64 -32.41 -5.19
N TRP A 335 25.43 -32.57 -5.72
CA TRP A 335 24.37 -31.58 -5.56
C TRP A 335 23.76 -31.62 -4.15
N VAL A 336 23.56 -32.82 -3.58
CA VAL A 336 23.00 -32.95 -2.24
C VAL A 336 23.94 -32.39 -1.18
N VAL A 337 25.24 -32.64 -1.27
CA VAL A 337 26.21 -32.17 -0.27
C VAL A 337 26.51 -30.68 -0.43
N ASN A 338 26.82 -30.22 -1.65
CA ASN A 338 27.34 -28.87 -1.87
C ASN A 338 26.24 -27.84 -2.17
N THR A 339 24.96 -28.23 -2.10
CA THR A 339 23.86 -27.31 -2.36
C THR A 339 22.71 -27.54 -1.41
N LEU A 340 22.18 -28.77 -1.35
CA LEU A 340 21.01 -29.03 -0.51
C LEU A 340 21.37 -28.98 0.99
N GLN A 341 22.41 -29.70 1.41
CA GLN A 341 22.86 -29.75 2.82
C GLN A 341 23.39 -28.38 3.27
N GLU A 342 24.24 -27.74 2.47
CA GLU A 342 24.76 -26.41 2.79
C GLU A 342 23.65 -25.37 2.98
N ARG A 343 22.59 -25.42 2.17
CA ARG A 343 21.43 -24.52 2.33
C ARG A 343 20.57 -24.84 3.53
N LEU A 344 20.43 -26.12 3.90
CA LEU A 344 19.63 -26.54 5.06
C LEU A 344 20.34 -26.24 6.39
N GLU A 345 21.67 -26.39 6.44
CA GLU A 345 22.48 -26.13 7.65
C GLU A 345 22.78 -24.63 7.84
N ASN A 346 22.78 -23.82 6.77
CA ASN A 346 22.98 -22.36 6.85
C ASN A 346 21.68 -21.53 6.81
N HIS A 347 20.51 -22.18 6.89
CA HIS A 347 19.22 -21.52 7.05
C HIS A 347 18.99 -21.08 8.52
N ASP A 348 18.08 -20.14 8.78
CA ASP A 348 17.70 -19.74 10.15
C ASP A 348 16.23 -20.12 10.46
N PRO A 349 15.96 -20.98 11.46
CA PRO A 349 16.92 -21.72 12.27
C PRO A 349 17.64 -22.83 11.46
N PRO A 350 18.89 -23.18 11.82
CA PRO A 350 19.68 -24.17 11.09
C PRO A 350 19.23 -25.60 11.39
N TYR A 351 19.05 -26.42 10.36
CA TYR A 351 18.69 -27.83 10.50
C TYR A 351 19.95 -28.72 10.55
N LYS A 352 20.06 -29.59 11.56
CA LYS A 352 21.11 -30.63 11.61
C LYS A 352 20.69 -31.85 10.80
N THR A 353 21.45 -32.21 9.77
CA THR A 353 21.09 -33.30 8.85
C THR A 353 21.96 -34.55 9.00
N MET A 354 21.37 -35.75 8.90
CA MET A 354 22.07 -37.05 8.92
C MET A 354 22.15 -37.68 7.52
N ARG A 355 23.27 -38.36 7.22
CA ARG A 355 23.56 -38.99 5.92
C ARG A 355 23.35 -40.51 5.94
N SER A 356 22.94 -41.07 4.80
CA SER A 356 23.22 -42.47 4.44
C SER A 356 23.83 -42.56 3.04
N SER A 357 24.86 -43.40 2.88
CA SER A 357 25.45 -43.71 1.57
C SER A 357 24.73 -44.90 0.93
N PRO A 358 24.69 -45.03 -0.42
CA PRO A 358 23.92 -46.07 -1.12
C PRO A 358 24.36 -47.52 -0.85
N GLY A 359 25.47 -47.75 -0.13
CA GLY A 359 25.96 -49.09 0.24
C GLY A 359 25.59 -49.57 1.65
N LEU A 360 24.94 -48.75 2.48
CA LEU A 360 24.73 -49.10 3.90
C LEU A 360 23.55 -50.04 4.18
N LEU A 361 22.68 -50.28 3.18
CA LEU A 361 21.49 -51.12 3.34
C LEU A 361 21.68 -52.59 2.92
N SER A 362 22.90 -53.01 2.57
CA SER A 362 23.15 -54.42 2.20
C SER A 362 23.72 -55.30 3.33
N GLY A 363 23.78 -54.84 4.59
CA GLY A 363 24.54 -55.61 5.59
C GLY A 363 24.21 -55.40 7.07
N ARG A 364 23.01 -54.96 7.45
CA ARG A 364 22.66 -54.90 8.89
C ARG A 364 21.17 -55.04 9.16
N ALA A 365 20.64 -56.20 8.79
CA ALA A 365 19.66 -56.85 9.66
C ALA A 365 20.45 -57.55 10.78
N ASN A 366 20.00 -57.36 12.02
CA ASN A 366 20.42 -58.05 13.25
C ASN A 366 21.66 -57.55 14.02
N THR A 367 21.38 -57.30 15.30
CA THR A 367 22.25 -57.14 16.48
C THR A 367 22.86 -55.76 16.73
N GLY A 368 22.46 -55.19 17.87
CA GLY A 368 22.88 -53.89 18.35
C GLY A 368 24.34 -53.86 18.83
N LYS A 369 24.95 -52.68 18.69
CA LYS A 369 25.87 -52.00 19.61
C LYS A 369 26.53 -50.83 18.88
N HIS A 370 26.77 -49.77 19.64
CA HIS A 370 27.59 -48.59 19.33
C HIS A 370 28.76 -48.86 18.39
N LEU A 371 29.11 -47.89 17.54
CA LEU A 371 30.49 -47.45 17.36
C LEU A 371 30.60 -46.11 16.61
N GLU A 372 30.96 -45.11 17.40
CA GLU A 372 31.92 -44.02 17.18
C GLU A 372 32.91 -44.25 16.03
N GLN A 373 33.14 -43.24 15.18
CA GLN A 373 34.41 -43.14 14.46
C GLN A 373 34.89 -41.70 14.33
N ARG A 374 36.06 -41.49 14.93
CA ARG A 374 36.85 -40.27 15.09
C ARG A 374 37.41 -39.74 13.75
N ARG A 375 37.72 -38.44 13.74
CA ARG A 375 38.58 -37.74 12.77
C ARG A 375 39.94 -38.45 12.57
N PRO A 376 40.58 -38.27 11.41
CA PRO A 376 42.02 -38.12 11.29
C PRO A 376 42.44 -36.64 11.04
N LYS A 377 43.71 -36.36 11.33
CA LYS A 377 44.37 -35.07 11.55
C LYS A 377 44.38 -34.10 10.37
#